data_AF-A0A800G471-F1
#
_entry.id   AF-A0A800G471-F1
#
_cell.length_a   1.000
_cell.length_b   1.000
_cell.length_c   1.000
_cell.angle_alpha   90.00
_cell.angle_beta   90.00
_cell.angle_gamma   90.00
#
_symmetry.space_group_name_H-M   'P 1'
#
loop_
_entity.id
_entity.type
_entity.pdbx_description
1 polymer ?
#
loop_
_entity_poly.entity_id
_entity_poly.type
_entity_poly.pdbx_seq_one_letter_code
_entity_poly.pdbx_strand_id
1 'polypeptide(L)'
;MDFYDRMDWPFLQTVAVAVLLLGGSIAVAAFMSWMIFGPQNRTSSLFGAKPVLAVLMAIVPISVVAVVGYENDFGMNPHLAGAAMAGLLVLYALGEEIGWRGYMNDALSPAPYIVRGLLIGVAWWAWHFWFLDEGSTMQEQIQLLAILTATSFLFISIVGMSRSWLSVAAFHSVAHIGILAGAFDVPTNKRLWMGGIALVILIAIHSYWQHGDKKAASR
;
A
#
# COMPACT_ATOMS: atom_id res chain seq x y z
N MET A 1 7.00 14.52 22.98
CA MET A 1 6.16 13.31 22.89
C MET A 1 4.69 13.66 22.66
N ASP A 2 4.24 14.90 22.90
CA ASP A 2 2.89 15.43 22.63
C ASP A 2 2.30 15.33 21.20
N PHE A 3 3.06 14.93 20.19
CA PHE A 3 2.57 14.99 18.79
C PHE A 3 1.59 13.86 18.46
N TYR A 4 1.76 12.68 19.07
CA TYR A 4 0.83 11.56 18.90
C TYR A 4 -0.35 11.61 19.87
N ASP A 5 -0.29 12.49 20.87
CA ASP A 5 -1.29 12.61 21.93
C ASP A 5 -2.46 13.52 21.53
N ARG A 6 -2.35 14.24 20.40
CA ARG A 6 -3.41 15.10 19.86
C ARG A 6 -3.60 14.85 18.37
N MET A 7 -4.77 14.35 18.01
CA MET A 7 -5.16 14.19 16.61
C MET A 7 -5.78 15.50 16.13
N ASP A 8 -4.95 16.51 15.90
CA ASP A 8 -5.32 17.87 15.50
C ASP A 8 -5.03 18.17 14.01
N TRP A 9 -5.27 19.42 13.58
CA TRP A 9 -4.99 19.84 12.19
C TRP A 9 -3.51 19.73 11.81
N PRO A 10 -2.54 20.20 12.63
CA PRO A 10 -1.11 19.96 12.42
C PRO A 10 -0.75 18.47 12.24
N PHE A 11 -1.35 17.58 13.03
CA PHE A 11 -1.14 16.15 12.88
C PHE A 11 -1.53 15.65 11.48
N LEU A 12 -2.76 15.95 11.04
CA LEU A 12 -3.24 15.54 9.71
C LEU A 12 -2.38 16.13 8.57
N GLN A 13 -1.95 17.38 8.70
CA GLN A 13 -1.04 18.03 7.75
C GLN A 13 0.30 17.31 7.68
N THR A 14 0.84 16.90 8.83
CA THR A 14 2.12 16.18 8.89
C THR A 14 2.00 14.79 8.26
N VAL A 15 0.88 14.08 8.49
CA VAL A 15 0.61 12.82 7.80
C VAL A 15 0.55 13.04 6.28
N ALA A 16 -0.14 14.09 5.82
CA ALA A 16 -0.19 14.41 4.40
C ALA A 16 1.21 14.74 3.82
N VAL A 17 2.05 15.46 4.56
CA VAL A 17 3.44 15.73 4.17
C VAL A 17 4.25 14.43 4.14
N ALA A 18 4.10 13.55 5.15
CA ALA A 18 4.76 12.25 5.18
C ALA A 18 4.32 11.36 4.00
N VAL A 19 3.05 11.41 3.62
CA VAL A 19 2.53 10.72 2.41
C VAL A 19 3.23 11.20 1.15
N LEU A 20 3.36 12.51 0.98
CA LEU A 20 4.01 13.09 -0.20
C LEU A 20 5.52 12.84 -0.21
N LEU A 21 6.18 12.92 0.95
CA LEU A 21 7.63 12.78 1.04
C LEU A 21 8.07 11.32 1.07
N LEU A 22 7.52 10.50 1.96
CA LEU A 22 7.94 9.11 2.13
C LEU A 22 7.37 8.23 1.01
N GLY A 23 6.04 8.10 0.93
CA GLY A 23 5.40 7.31 -0.12
C GLY A 23 5.73 7.87 -1.52
N GLY A 24 5.69 9.20 -1.68
CA GLY A 24 6.07 9.84 -2.94
C GLY A 24 7.55 9.74 -3.30
N SER A 25 8.49 9.58 -2.36
CA SER A 25 9.92 9.45 -2.68
C SER A 25 10.20 8.26 -3.60
N ILE A 26 9.48 7.15 -3.42
CA ILE A 26 9.62 5.95 -4.24
C ILE A 26 9.09 6.19 -5.66
N ALA A 27 7.98 6.90 -5.80
CA ALA A 27 7.48 7.33 -7.11
C ALA A 27 8.43 8.31 -7.80
N VAL A 28 9.04 9.24 -7.06
CA VAL A 28 10.07 10.15 -7.59
C VAL A 28 11.31 9.38 -8.01
N ALA A 29 11.78 8.42 -7.21
CA ALA A 29 12.91 7.56 -7.56
C ALA A 29 12.63 6.75 -8.84
N ALA A 30 11.41 6.27 -9.01
CA ALA A 30 10.96 5.61 -10.24
C ALA A 30 10.98 6.54 -11.45
N PHE A 31 10.48 7.77 -11.29
CA PHE A 31 10.51 8.78 -12.34
C PHE A 31 11.95 9.18 -12.72
N MET A 32 12.82 9.39 -11.74
CA MET A 32 14.25 9.64 -11.96
C MET A 32 14.93 8.48 -12.67
N SER A 33 14.63 7.25 -12.24
CA SER A 33 15.18 6.05 -12.87
C SER A 33 14.74 5.93 -14.32
N TRP A 34 13.48 6.24 -14.62
CA TRP A 34 13.00 6.31 -16.00
C TRP A 34 13.76 7.37 -16.83
N MET A 35 13.99 8.56 -16.28
CA MET A 35 14.76 9.59 -16.99
C MET A 35 16.22 9.20 -17.25
N ILE A 36 16.85 8.47 -16.32
CA ILE A 36 18.27 8.09 -16.42
C ILE A 36 18.48 6.84 -17.27
N PHE A 37 17.66 5.81 -17.06
CA PHE A 37 17.85 4.48 -17.66
C PHE A 37 16.86 4.15 -18.78
N GLY A 38 15.91 5.04 -19.05
CA GLY A 38 14.92 4.88 -20.10
C GLY A 38 13.69 4.05 -19.70
N PRO A 39 12.69 3.98 -20.61
CA PRO A 39 11.45 3.25 -20.37
C PRO A 39 11.72 1.75 -20.26
N GLN A 40 11.06 1.12 -19.30
CA GLN A 40 11.06 -0.34 -19.15
C GLN A 40 9.93 -0.96 -19.98
N ASN A 41 9.97 -2.28 -20.17
CA ASN A 41 8.88 -3.03 -20.80
C ASN A 41 7.64 -3.02 -19.92
N ARG A 42 6.86 -1.94 -20.04
CA ARG A 42 5.76 -1.63 -19.13
C ARG A 42 4.67 -2.70 -19.19
N THR A 43 4.51 -3.44 -18.10
CA THR A 43 3.47 -4.49 -18.00
C THR A 43 2.21 -4.02 -17.28
N SER A 44 2.28 -2.86 -16.60
CA SER A 44 1.26 -2.35 -15.71
C SER A 44 1.10 -0.83 -15.76
N SER A 45 -0.05 -0.34 -15.30
CA SER A 45 -0.39 1.09 -15.26
C SER A 45 -1.16 1.42 -13.97
N LEU A 46 -1.53 2.69 -13.79
CA LEU A 46 -2.30 3.12 -12.62
C LEU A 46 -3.59 2.28 -12.46
N PHE A 47 -4.39 2.20 -13.53
CA PHE A 47 -5.70 1.54 -13.51
C PHE A 47 -5.69 0.10 -14.01
N GLY A 48 -4.62 -0.32 -14.70
CA GLY A 48 -4.47 -1.68 -15.22
C GLY A 48 -5.53 -2.10 -16.22
N ALA A 49 -5.90 -3.39 -16.17
CA ALA A 49 -6.75 -4.01 -17.20
C ALA A 49 -8.26 -3.73 -17.02
N LYS A 50 -8.74 -3.47 -15.80
CA LYS A 50 -10.16 -3.13 -15.53
C LYS A 50 -10.24 -1.92 -14.59
N PRO A 51 -10.22 -0.69 -15.13
CA PRO A 51 -10.15 0.54 -14.34
C PRO A 51 -11.23 0.68 -13.27
N VAL A 52 -12.47 0.29 -13.59
CA VAL A 52 -13.60 0.36 -12.65
C VAL A 52 -13.34 -0.48 -11.41
N LEU A 53 -12.87 -1.72 -11.58
CA LEU A 53 -12.58 -2.60 -10.45
C LEU A 53 -11.38 -2.09 -9.65
N ALA A 54 -10.36 -1.53 -10.29
CA ALA A 54 -9.21 -0.94 -9.61
C ALA A 54 -9.63 0.24 -8.72
N VAL A 55 -10.51 1.12 -9.22
CA VAL A 55 -11.07 2.24 -8.45
C VAL A 55 -11.94 1.72 -7.30
N LEU A 56 -12.81 0.74 -7.55
CA LEU A 56 -13.62 0.12 -6.49
C LEU A 56 -12.74 -0.44 -5.38
N MET A 57 -11.66 -1.15 -5.73
CA MET A 57 -10.70 -1.68 -4.75
C MET A 57 -10.06 -0.57 -3.91
N ALA A 58 -9.63 0.54 -4.52
CA ALA A 58 -9.07 1.67 -3.76
C ALA A 58 -10.09 2.35 -2.84
N ILE A 59 -11.38 2.33 -3.17
CA ILE A 59 -12.46 2.87 -2.34
C ILE A 59 -12.76 1.96 -1.13
N VAL A 60 -12.47 0.66 -1.18
CA VAL A 60 -12.74 -0.29 -0.08
C VAL A 60 -12.09 0.14 1.25
N PRO A 61 -10.75 0.30 1.36
CA PRO A 61 -10.11 0.69 2.62
C PRO A 61 -10.65 2.04 3.13
N ILE A 62 -10.92 2.98 2.22
CA ILE A 62 -11.50 4.28 2.55
C ILE A 62 -12.89 4.12 3.17
N SER A 63 -13.75 3.32 2.54
CA SER A 63 -15.13 3.11 2.99
C SER A 63 -15.17 2.38 4.33
N VAL A 64 -14.32 1.37 4.53
CA VAL A 64 -14.28 0.62 5.80
C VAL A 64 -13.90 1.55 6.96
N VAL A 65 -12.83 2.32 6.82
CA VAL A 65 -12.40 3.25 7.88
C VAL A 65 -13.39 4.40 8.04
N ALA A 66 -13.99 4.90 6.97
CA ALA A 66 -15.03 5.93 7.04
C ALA A 66 -16.26 5.44 7.83
N VAL A 67 -16.74 4.22 7.59
CA VAL A 67 -17.90 3.65 8.30
C VAL A 67 -17.62 3.50 9.80
N VAL A 68 -16.42 3.04 10.16
CA VAL A 68 -16.05 2.93 11.58
C VAL A 68 -15.84 4.31 12.21
N GLY A 69 -15.21 5.24 11.48
CA GLY A 69 -14.78 6.54 11.96
C GLY A 69 -13.64 6.45 12.99
N TYR A 70 -13.01 7.59 13.26
CA TYR A 70 -12.13 7.74 14.42
C TYR A 70 -12.32 9.10 15.08
N GLU A 71 -12.20 9.13 16.40
CA GLU A 71 -12.35 10.36 17.19
C GLU A 71 -11.16 11.28 16.92
N ASN A 72 -11.38 12.59 16.88
CA ASN A 72 -10.34 13.55 16.56
C ASN A 72 -10.53 14.86 17.31
N ASP A 73 -9.43 15.57 17.54
CA ASP A 73 -9.38 16.82 18.32
C ASP A 73 -9.57 18.07 17.46
N PHE A 74 -9.63 17.92 16.13
CA PHE A 74 -9.86 19.01 15.18
C PHE A 74 -11.34 19.27 14.86
N GLY A 75 -12.27 18.60 15.55
CA GLY A 75 -13.71 18.85 15.47
C GLY A 75 -14.37 18.40 14.16
N MET A 76 -13.68 17.59 13.36
CA MET A 76 -14.26 17.01 12.14
C MET A 76 -15.16 15.83 12.49
N ASN A 77 -16.18 15.60 11.65
CA ASN A 77 -16.98 14.40 11.74
C ASN A 77 -16.07 13.14 11.71
N PRO A 78 -16.18 12.21 12.68
CA PRO A 78 -15.32 11.03 12.77
C PRO A 78 -15.24 10.17 11.49
N HIS A 79 -16.34 10.09 10.74
CA HIS A 79 -16.40 9.32 9.50
C HIS A 79 -15.65 10.03 8.36
N LEU A 80 -15.76 11.36 8.27
CA LEU A 80 -15.01 12.16 7.30
C LEU A 80 -13.52 12.15 7.62
N ALA A 81 -13.15 12.25 8.89
CA ALA A 81 -11.78 12.12 9.34
C ALA A 81 -11.22 10.74 8.93
N GLY A 82 -11.94 9.67 9.23
CA GLY A 82 -11.57 8.31 8.83
C GLY A 82 -11.41 8.14 7.32
N ALA A 83 -12.32 8.70 6.53
CA ALA A 83 -12.23 8.68 5.07
C ALA A 83 -10.97 9.42 4.56
N ALA A 84 -10.71 10.62 5.07
CA ALA A 84 -9.55 11.42 4.70
C ALA A 84 -8.25 10.67 5.03
N MET A 85 -8.17 10.09 6.21
CA MET A 85 -7.00 9.35 6.66
C MET A 85 -6.74 8.10 5.81
N ALA A 86 -7.75 7.27 5.59
CA ALA A 86 -7.61 6.09 4.75
C ALA A 86 -7.28 6.47 3.29
N GLY A 87 -7.80 7.60 2.80
CA GLY A 87 -7.41 8.16 1.50
C GLY A 87 -5.91 8.50 1.44
N LEU A 88 -5.36 9.10 2.50
CA LEU A 88 -3.92 9.36 2.62
C LEU A 88 -3.11 8.06 2.66
N LEU A 89 -3.56 7.04 3.39
CA LEU A 89 -2.89 5.73 3.42
C LEU A 89 -2.88 5.03 2.05
N VAL A 90 -3.98 5.11 1.30
CA VAL A 90 -4.04 4.61 -0.08
C VAL A 90 -3.11 5.40 -1.00
N LEU A 91 -3.04 6.72 -0.85
CA LEU A 91 -2.15 7.57 -1.65
C LEU A 91 -0.67 7.30 -1.34
N TYR A 92 -0.33 7.13 -0.07
CA TYR A 92 0.99 6.72 0.37
C TYR A 92 1.38 5.40 -0.28
N ALA A 93 0.50 4.39 -0.14
CA ALA A 93 0.72 3.07 -0.72
C ALA A 93 0.86 3.15 -2.25
N LEU A 94 0.07 3.99 -2.92
CA LEU A 94 0.17 4.19 -4.36
C LEU A 94 1.53 4.75 -4.77
N GLY A 95 2.07 5.72 -4.02
CA GLY A 95 3.41 6.25 -4.26
C GLY A 95 4.49 5.16 -4.21
N GLU A 96 4.41 4.30 -3.20
CA GLU A 96 5.29 3.14 -3.08
C GLU A 96 5.11 2.15 -4.24
N GLU A 97 3.87 1.79 -4.58
CA GLU A 97 3.60 0.79 -5.61
C GLU A 97 3.99 1.24 -7.01
N ILE A 98 3.97 2.55 -7.31
CA ILE A 98 4.48 3.10 -8.58
C ILE A 98 5.97 2.75 -8.76
N GLY A 99 6.77 2.84 -7.70
CA GLY A 99 8.20 2.49 -7.80
C GLY A 99 8.46 1.00 -7.67
N TRP A 100 7.90 0.34 -6.67
CA TRP A 100 8.17 -1.08 -6.43
C TRP A 100 7.55 -1.99 -7.49
N ARG A 101 6.24 -1.87 -7.75
CA ARG A 101 5.48 -2.77 -8.63
C ARG A 101 5.30 -2.21 -10.04
N GLY A 102 5.48 -0.91 -10.22
CA GLY A 102 5.64 -0.28 -11.53
C GLY A 102 7.08 -0.41 -12.03
N TYR A 103 7.93 0.56 -11.71
CA TYR A 103 9.24 0.68 -12.36
C TYR A 103 10.21 -0.47 -12.04
N MET A 104 10.49 -0.74 -10.76
CA MET A 104 11.49 -1.75 -10.37
C MET A 104 11.07 -3.15 -10.82
N ASN A 105 9.80 -3.48 -10.68
CA ASN A 105 9.26 -4.77 -11.12
C ASN A 105 9.30 -4.95 -12.65
N ASP A 106 9.08 -3.90 -13.43
CA ASP A 106 9.22 -3.94 -14.89
C ASP A 106 10.71 -4.00 -15.31
N ALA A 107 11.60 -3.26 -14.62
CA ALA A 107 13.04 -3.32 -14.85
C ALA A 107 13.63 -4.71 -14.57
N LEU A 108 13.12 -5.39 -13.54
CA LEU A 108 13.51 -6.75 -13.18
C LEU A 108 12.74 -7.83 -13.96
N SER A 109 11.87 -7.47 -14.91
CA SER A 109 11.07 -8.43 -15.67
C SER A 109 11.87 -9.52 -16.44
N PRO A 110 13.14 -9.31 -16.87
CA PRO A 110 13.95 -10.40 -17.43
C PRO A 110 14.33 -11.47 -16.40
N ALA A 111 14.29 -11.15 -15.11
CA ALA A 111 14.60 -12.10 -14.04
C ALA A 111 13.37 -12.96 -13.68
N PRO A 112 13.57 -14.20 -13.20
CA PRO A 112 12.47 -15.05 -12.78
C PRO A 112 11.73 -14.47 -11.57
N TYR A 113 10.45 -14.83 -11.43
CA TYR A 113 9.56 -14.37 -10.35
C TYR A 113 10.18 -14.44 -8.95
N ILE A 114 10.91 -15.53 -8.65
CA ILE A 114 11.61 -15.72 -7.37
C ILE A 114 12.63 -14.60 -7.12
N VAL A 115 13.46 -14.31 -8.11
CA VAL A 115 14.50 -13.28 -8.01
C VAL A 115 13.88 -11.89 -7.85
N ARG A 116 12.82 -11.60 -8.62
CA ARG A 116 12.09 -10.32 -8.52
C ARG A 116 11.51 -10.12 -7.13
N GLY A 117 10.82 -11.12 -6.59
CA GLY A 117 10.22 -11.05 -5.26
C GLY A 117 11.25 -10.84 -4.15
N LEU A 118 12.37 -11.56 -4.20
CA LEU A 118 13.47 -11.40 -3.25
C LEU A 118 14.11 -10.00 -3.34
N LEU A 119 14.48 -9.55 -4.54
CA LEU A 119 15.15 -8.26 -4.71
C LEU A 119 14.26 -7.09 -4.30
N ILE A 120 12.99 -7.09 -4.72
CA ILE A 120 12.04 -6.04 -4.33
C ILE A 120 11.74 -6.13 -2.84
N GLY A 121 11.58 -7.33 -2.27
CA GLY A 121 11.32 -7.52 -0.85
C GLY A 121 12.44 -7.00 0.05
N VAL A 122 13.69 -7.34 -0.28
CA VAL A 122 14.88 -6.88 0.44
C VAL A 122 15.08 -5.37 0.27
N ALA A 123 14.91 -4.83 -0.95
CA ALA A 123 15.03 -3.39 -1.19
C ALA A 123 13.95 -2.60 -0.43
N TRP A 124 12.73 -3.14 -0.40
CA TRP A 124 11.62 -2.54 0.34
C TRP A 124 11.85 -2.60 1.85
N TRP A 125 12.37 -3.70 2.39
CA TRP A 125 12.84 -3.78 3.78
C TRP A 125 13.94 -2.75 4.08
N ALA A 126 14.95 -2.66 3.23
CA ALA A 126 16.06 -1.73 3.42
C ALA A 126 15.59 -0.26 3.43
N TRP A 127 14.59 0.07 2.59
CA TRP A 127 14.01 1.41 2.52
C TRP A 127 13.34 1.87 3.82
N HIS A 128 12.86 0.96 4.66
CA HIS A 128 12.28 1.35 5.95
C HIS A 128 13.32 1.82 6.96
N PHE A 129 14.61 1.54 6.74
CA PHE A 129 15.73 1.92 7.63
C PHE A 129 15.57 1.50 9.10
N TRP A 130 14.63 0.61 9.44
CA TRP A 130 14.38 0.22 10.84
C TRP A 130 15.58 -0.45 11.50
N PHE A 131 16.49 -1.04 10.73
CA PHE A 131 17.75 -1.58 11.25
C PHE A 131 18.72 -0.52 11.80
N LEU A 132 18.44 0.77 11.58
CA LEU A 132 19.16 1.89 12.18
C LEU A 132 18.55 2.36 13.51
N ASP A 133 17.36 1.87 13.87
CA ASP A 133 16.73 2.19 15.15
C ASP A 133 17.44 1.45 16.29
N GLU A 134 18.01 2.21 17.24
CA GLU A 134 18.74 1.70 18.40
C GLU A 134 17.89 0.78 19.29
N GLY A 135 16.56 0.94 19.26
CA GLY A 135 15.62 0.09 20.01
C GLY A 135 15.29 -1.23 19.35
N SER A 136 15.69 -1.44 18.09
CA SER A 136 15.25 -2.59 17.31
C SER A 136 16.10 -3.84 17.54
N THR A 137 15.45 -4.97 17.74
CA THR A 137 16.12 -6.27 17.94
C THR A 137 16.37 -6.98 16.60
N MET A 138 17.39 -7.84 16.55
CA MET A 138 17.64 -8.66 15.35
C MET A 138 16.45 -9.57 15.00
N GLN A 139 15.69 -10.03 16.00
CA GLN A 139 14.50 -10.83 15.78
C GLN A 139 13.42 -10.03 15.03
N GLU A 140 13.15 -8.79 15.44
CA GLU A 140 12.19 -7.91 14.77
C GLU A 140 12.63 -7.59 13.34
N GLN A 141 13.92 -7.38 13.10
CA GLN A 141 14.44 -7.12 11.76
C GLN A 141 14.25 -8.32 10.81
N ILE A 142 14.52 -9.54 11.30
CA ILE A 142 14.31 -10.77 10.52
C ILE A 142 12.81 -10.98 10.24
N GLN A 143 11.96 -10.72 11.24
CA GLN A 143 10.51 -10.81 11.07
C GLN A 143 9.99 -9.80 10.04
N LEU A 144 10.43 -8.55 10.11
CA LEU A 144 10.06 -7.52 9.14
C LEU A 144 10.53 -7.88 7.73
N LEU A 145 11.78 -8.32 7.58
CA LEU A 145 12.32 -8.75 6.29
C LEU A 145 11.50 -9.90 5.69
N ALA A 146 11.13 -10.89 6.52
CA ALA A 146 10.31 -12.02 6.08
C ALA A 146 8.91 -11.56 5.64
N ILE A 147 8.27 -10.67 6.42
CA ILE A 147 6.94 -10.13 6.10
C ILE A 147 6.96 -9.33 4.81
N LEU A 148 7.90 -8.39 4.65
CA LEU A 148 7.99 -7.54 3.46
C LEU A 148 8.38 -8.35 2.22
N THR A 149 9.24 -9.36 2.36
CA THR A 149 9.58 -10.27 1.26
C THR A 149 8.39 -11.15 0.85
N ALA A 150 7.67 -11.75 1.79
CA ALA A 150 6.45 -12.51 1.49
C ALA A 150 5.37 -11.62 0.85
N THR A 151 5.22 -10.39 1.34
CA THR A 151 4.26 -9.41 0.81
C THR A 151 4.67 -8.95 -0.60
N SER A 152 5.97 -8.83 -0.87
CA SER A 152 6.51 -8.55 -2.21
C SER A 152 6.01 -9.58 -3.23
N PHE A 153 6.12 -10.88 -2.92
CA PHE A 153 5.58 -11.95 -3.76
C PHE A 153 4.08 -11.83 -4.01
N LEU A 154 3.30 -11.60 -2.95
CA LEU A 154 1.86 -11.41 -3.06
C LEU A 154 1.51 -10.24 -4.00
N PHE A 155 2.19 -9.10 -3.85
CA PHE A 155 1.89 -7.90 -4.63
C PHE A 155 2.37 -8.01 -6.08
N ILE A 156 3.50 -8.69 -6.33
CA ILE A 156 3.90 -9.03 -7.71
C ILE A 156 2.84 -9.92 -8.37
N SER A 157 2.25 -10.87 -7.63
CA SER A 157 1.16 -11.70 -8.14
C SER A 157 -0.09 -10.85 -8.45
N ILE A 158 -0.49 -9.96 -7.54
CA ILE A 158 -1.64 -9.06 -7.74
C ILE A 158 -1.43 -8.13 -8.94
N VAL A 159 -0.25 -7.52 -9.08
CA VAL A 159 0.04 -6.63 -10.23
C VAL A 159 0.15 -7.41 -11.54
N GLY A 160 0.71 -8.62 -11.51
CA GLY A 160 0.81 -9.48 -12.70
C GLY A 160 -0.57 -9.83 -13.27
N MET A 161 -1.58 -9.94 -12.42
CA MET A 161 -2.96 -10.22 -12.82
C MET A 161 -3.77 -8.97 -13.15
N SER A 162 -3.80 -7.99 -12.24
CA SER A 162 -4.63 -6.78 -12.41
C SER A 162 -4.03 -5.79 -13.41
N ARG A 163 -2.71 -5.85 -13.61
CA ARG A 163 -1.89 -4.83 -14.27
C ARG A 163 -2.05 -3.43 -13.66
N SER A 164 -2.58 -3.32 -12.44
CA SER A 164 -2.98 -2.07 -11.81
C SER A 164 -2.18 -1.80 -10.54
N TRP A 165 -1.46 -0.67 -10.51
CA TRP A 165 -0.79 -0.18 -9.31
C TRP A 165 -1.79 0.21 -8.22
N LEU A 166 -2.92 0.79 -8.62
CA LEU A 166 -4.00 1.17 -7.70
C LEU A 166 -4.61 -0.04 -6.98
N SER A 167 -4.74 -1.17 -7.68
CA SER A 167 -5.24 -2.42 -7.08
C SER A 167 -4.28 -2.96 -6.02
N VAL A 168 -2.97 -2.89 -6.27
CA VAL A 168 -1.95 -3.29 -5.28
C VAL A 168 -1.94 -2.31 -4.11
N ALA A 169 -2.02 -1.00 -4.38
CA ALA A 169 -2.07 0.03 -3.35
C ALA A 169 -3.26 -0.16 -2.40
N ALA A 170 -4.40 -0.62 -2.91
CA ALA A 170 -5.54 -0.99 -2.08
C ALA A 170 -5.21 -2.13 -1.11
N PHE A 171 -4.57 -3.21 -1.58
CA PHE A 171 -4.11 -4.31 -0.71
C PHE A 171 -3.02 -3.86 0.27
N HIS A 172 -2.08 -3.03 -0.17
CA HIS A 172 -1.04 -2.46 0.67
C HIS A 172 -1.63 -1.61 1.80
N SER A 173 -2.63 -0.78 1.51
CA SER A 173 -3.28 0.07 2.52
C SER A 173 -3.95 -0.73 3.66
N VAL A 174 -4.27 -2.02 3.47
CA VAL A 174 -4.77 -2.89 4.54
C VAL A 174 -3.73 -3.06 5.65
N ALA A 175 -2.46 -3.26 5.27
CA ALA A 175 -1.37 -3.35 6.25
C ALA A 175 -1.21 -2.03 7.01
N HIS A 176 -1.43 -0.90 6.33
CA HIS A 176 -1.39 0.42 6.93
C HIS A 176 -2.54 0.64 7.93
N ILE A 177 -3.74 0.13 7.62
CA ILE A 177 -4.86 0.15 8.58
C ILE A 177 -4.51 -0.70 9.82
N GLY A 178 -3.83 -1.83 9.66
CA GLY A 178 -3.39 -2.63 10.81
C GLY A 178 -2.30 -1.95 11.66
N ILE A 179 -1.30 -1.36 11.00
CA ILE A 179 -0.07 -0.87 11.63
C ILE A 179 -0.15 0.63 11.92
N LEU A 180 -0.24 1.47 10.88
CA LEU A 180 -0.22 2.92 10.99
C LEU A 180 -1.48 3.51 11.61
N ALA A 181 -2.62 2.81 11.59
CA ALA A 181 -3.77 3.30 12.32
C ALA A 181 -3.60 3.31 13.85
N GLY A 182 -2.53 2.69 14.37
CA GLY A 182 -2.14 2.83 15.77
C GLY A 182 -1.75 4.25 16.15
N ALA A 183 -1.39 5.09 15.18
CA ALA A 183 -1.17 6.51 15.38
C ALA A 183 -2.46 7.33 15.52
N PHE A 184 -3.65 6.72 15.38
CA PHE A 184 -4.96 7.42 15.41
C PHE A 184 -5.82 7.02 16.61
N ASP A 185 -5.19 6.58 17.70
CA ASP A 185 -5.83 6.12 18.94
C ASP A 185 -6.97 5.09 18.74
N VAL A 186 -6.94 4.36 17.61
CA VAL A 186 -7.90 3.28 17.37
C VAL A 186 -7.39 2.01 18.05
N PRO A 187 -8.18 1.37 18.94
CA PRO A 187 -7.80 0.13 19.58
C PRO A 187 -7.34 -0.94 18.59
N THR A 188 -6.27 -1.66 18.91
CA THR A 188 -5.63 -2.65 18.02
C THR A 188 -6.63 -3.68 17.48
N ASN A 189 -7.55 -4.17 18.31
CA ASN A 189 -8.59 -5.11 17.88
C ASN A 189 -9.52 -4.51 16.80
N LYS A 190 -9.91 -3.23 16.94
CA LYS A 190 -10.72 -2.53 15.93
C LYS A 190 -9.94 -2.35 14.62
N ARG A 191 -8.65 -2.00 14.71
CA ARG A 191 -7.77 -1.86 13.53
C ARG A 191 -7.64 -3.16 12.75
N LEU A 192 -7.36 -4.26 13.45
CA LEU A 192 -7.26 -5.59 12.85
C LEU A 192 -8.60 -6.02 12.23
N TRP A 193 -9.72 -5.70 12.87
CA TRP A 193 -11.05 -5.98 12.33
C TRP A 193 -11.35 -5.19 11.05
N MET A 194 -11.05 -3.89 11.03
CA MET A 194 -11.16 -3.05 9.81
C MET A 194 -10.28 -3.59 8.68
N GLY A 195 -9.00 -3.86 8.98
CA GLY A 195 -8.07 -4.44 8.01
C GLY A 195 -8.56 -5.79 7.48
N GLY A 196 -9.08 -6.66 8.35
CA GLY A 196 -9.66 -7.95 7.98
C GLY A 196 -10.86 -7.82 7.04
N ILE A 197 -11.80 -6.91 7.32
CA ILE A 197 -12.95 -6.66 6.44
C ILE A 197 -12.49 -6.13 5.08
N ALA A 198 -11.61 -5.12 5.08
CA ALA A 198 -11.07 -4.58 3.84
C ALA A 198 -10.38 -5.68 3.02
N LEU A 199 -9.57 -6.54 3.66
CA LEU A 199 -8.90 -7.65 3.01
C LEU A 199 -9.88 -8.64 2.38
N VAL A 200 -10.93 -9.05 3.10
CA VAL A 200 -11.93 -10.00 2.58
C VAL A 200 -12.65 -9.42 1.36
N ILE A 201 -13.06 -8.14 1.41
CA ILE A 201 -13.71 -7.49 0.28
C ILE A 201 -12.76 -7.39 -0.92
N LEU A 202 -11.50 -7.00 -0.68
CA LEU A 202 -10.48 -6.93 -1.73
C LEU A 202 -10.21 -8.29 -2.37
N ILE A 203 -10.12 -9.36 -1.58
CA ILE A 203 -9.99 -10.74 -2.07
C ILE A 203 -11.21 -11.13 -2.92
N ALA A 204 -12.42 -10.75 -2.50
CA ALA A 204 -13.64 -11.06 -3.25
C ALA A 204 -13.67 -10.33 -4.62
N ILE A 205 -13.35 -9.03 -4.65
CA ILE A 205 -13.26 -8.25 -5.90
C ILE A 205 -12.15 -8.81 -6.79
N HIS A 206 -10.98 -9.10 -6.22
CA HIS A 206 -9.87 -9.68 -6.96
C HIS A 206 -10.22 -11.06 -7.52
N SER A 207 -10.88 -11.92 -6.74
CA SER A 207 -11.33 -13.25 -7.20
C SER A 207 -12.34 -13.16 -8.34
N TYR A 208 -13.30 -12.22 -8.25
CA TYR A 208 -14.24 -11.95 -9.34
C TYR A 208 -13.51 -11.52 -10.61
N TRP A 209 -12.48 -10.68 -10.48
CA TRP A 209 -11.62 -10.28 -11.59
C TRP A 209 -11.01 -11.50 -12.29
N GLN A 210 -10.42 -12.43 -11.53
CA GLN A 210 -9.75 -13.62 -12.09
C GLN A 210 -10.73 -14.52 -12.84
N HIS A 211 -11.94 -14.73 -12.30
CA HIS A 211 -12.94 -15.60 -12.92
C HIS A 211 -13.46 -15.01 -14.24
N GLY A 212 -13.64 -13.69 -14.31
CA GLY A 212 -14.01 -13.01 -15.54
C GLY A 212 -13.00 -13.22 -16.67
N ASP A 213 -11.70 -13.18 -16.36
CA ASP A 213 -10.63 -13.33 -17.35
C ASP A 213 -10.55 -14.78 -17.87
N LYS A 214 -10.68 -15.78 -16.98
CA LYS A 214 -10.71 -17.20 -17.38
C LYS A 214 -11.88 -17.49 -18.34
N LYS A 215 -13.06 -16.94 -18.07
CA LYS A 215 -14.25 -17.12 -18.92
C LYS A 215 -14.13 -16.42 -20.27
N ALA A 216 -13.42 -15.29 -20.34
CA ALA A 216 -13.16 -14.60 -21.60
C ALA A 216 -12.14 -15.35 -22.46
N ALA A 217 -11.12 -15.97 -21.85
CA ALA A 217 -10.10 -16.73 -22.56
C ALA A 217 -10.57 -18.10 -23.09
N SER A 218 -11.70 -18.61 -22.60
CA SER A 218 -12.29 -19.89 -23.03
C SER A 218 -13.38 -19.73 -24.10
N ARG A 219 -13.54 -18.54 -24.68
CA ARG A 219 -14.48 -18.21 -25.77
C ARG A 219 -13.70 -17.89 -27.03
#